data_AF-A0A2I4H616-F1
#
_entry.id   AF-A0A2I4H616-F1
#
_cell.length_a   1.000
_cell.length_b   1.000
_cell.length_c   1.000
_cell.angle_alpha   90.00
_cell.angle_beta   90.00
_cell.angle_gamma   90.00
#
_symmetry.space_group_name_H-M   'P 1'
#
loop_
_entity.id
_entity.type
_entity.pdbx_description
1 polymer ?
#
loop_
_entity_poly.entity_id
_entity_poly.type
_entity_poly.pdbx_seq_one_letter_code
_entity_poly.pdbx_strand_id
1 'polypeptide(L)'
;MKHIVKIMTLLVAISALWGGLLQISMVPRSHALLLPIYFVVCLGCYGLLMVGVGLMQFPTCPQEAVLLQQDIIEAKKYLKPRGVDVGSD
;
A
#
# COMPACT_ATOMS: atom_id res chain seq x y z
N MET A 1 20.28 -12.75 2.66
CA MET A 1 19.97 -14.07 2.04
C MET A 1 18.98 -14.91 2.85
N LYS A 2 19.15 -15.06 4.18
CA LYS A 2 18.23 -15.88 5.03
C LYS A 2 16.75 -15.49 4.95
N HIS A 3 16.43 -14.19 4.87
CA HIS A 3 15.04 -13.73 4.75
C HIS A 3 14.39 -14.09 3.42
N ILE A 4 15.14 -14.02 2.31
CA ILE A 4 14.64 -14.33 0.97
C ILE A 4 14.29 -15.83 0.88
N VAL A 5 15.16 -16.70 1.39
CA VAL A 5 14.91 -18.15 1.44
C VAL A 5 13.68 -18.47 2.30
N LYS A 6 13.52 -17.76 3.43
CA LYS A 6 12.35 -17.92 4.32
C LYS A 6 11.04 -17.47 3.66
N ILE A 7 11.07 -16.42 2.85
CA ILE A 7 9.93 -15.97 2.04
C ILE A 7 9.61 -16.99 0.95
N MET A 8 10.62 -17.50 0.25
CA MET A 8 10.43 -18.51 -0.79
C MET A 8 9.86 -19.82 -0.24
N THR A 9 10.34 -20.31 0.91
CA THR A 9 9.79 -21.52 1.52
C THR A 9 8.36 -21.34 2.01
N LEU A 10 8.03 -20.15 2.54
CA LEU A 10 6.63 -19.80 2.88
C LEU A 10 5.74 -19.80 1.64
N LEU A 11 6.21 -19.21 0.54
CA LEU A 11 5.48 -19.16 -0.72
C LEU A 11 5.20 -20.56 -1.27
N VAL A 12 6.20 -21.44 -1.23
CA VAL A 12 6.11 -22.84 -1.65
C VAL A 12 5.20 -23.65 -0.72
N ALA A 13 5.25 -23.41 0.59
CA ALA A 13 4.37 -24.08 1.55
C ALA A 13 2.90 -23.66 1.34
N ILE A 14 2.65 -22.37 1.09
CA ILE A 14 1.31 -21.84 0.83
C ILE A 14 0.76 -22.39 -0.49
N SER A 15 1.57 -22.46 -1.55
CA SER A 15 1.12 -23.02 -2.84
C SER A 15 0.85 -24.53 -2.75
N ALA A 16 1.69 -25.28 -2.04
CA ALA A 16 1.49 -26.71 -1.81
C ALA A 16 0.27 -26.99 -0.93
N LEU A 17 0.07 -26.19 0.14
CA LEU A 17 -1.11 -26.28 1.01
C LEU A 17 -2.39 -26.03 0.22
N TRP A 18 -2.37 -25.04 -0.68
CA TRP A 18 -3.52 -24.70 -1.50
C TRP A 18 -3.81 -25.76 -2.57
N GLY A 19 -2.78 -26.30 -3.21
CA GLY A 19 -2.92 -27.44 -4.12
C GLY A 19 -3.46 -28.69 -3.42
N GLY A 20 -3.02 -28.95 -2.19
CA GLY A 20 -3.54 -30.04 -1.35
C GLY A 20 -4.99 -29.83 -0.92
N LEU A 21 -5.37 -28.60 -0.55
CA LEU A 21 -6.75 -28.24 -0.21
C LEU A 21 -7.69 -28.41 -1.42
N LEU A 22 -7.17 -28.14 -2.63
CA LEU A 22 -7.85 -28.29 -3.91
C LEU A 22 -8.00 -29.76 -4.33
N GLN A 23 -7.05 -30.64 -3.94
CA GLN A 23 -7.19 -32.09 -4.09
C GLN A 23 -8.19 -32.70 -3.09
N ILE A 24 -8.19 -32.24 -1.84
CA ILE A 24 -9.06 -32.76 -0.76
C ILE A 24 -10.51 -32.31 -0.95
N SER A 25 -10.73 -31.09 -1.45
CA SER A 25 -12.05 -30.67 -1.91
C SER A 25 -12.36 -31.36 -3.23
N MET A 26 -12.97 -32.54 -3.17
CA MET A 26 -13.57 -33.23 -4.32
C MET A 26 -14.80 -32.45 -4.86
N VAL A 27 -14.58 -31.20 -5.27
CA VAL A 27 -15.52 -30.34 -5.98
C VAL A 27 -15.55 -30.83 -7.44
N PRO A 28 -16.72 -30.87 -8.10
CA PRO A 28 -16.82 -31.30 -9.50
C PRO A 28 -15.80 -30.55 -10.36
N ARG A 29 -15.04 -31.30 -11.18
CA ARG A 29 -13.87 -30.80 -11.96
C ARG A 29 -14.14 -29.51 -12.73
N SER A 30 -15.40 -29.22 -13.05
CA SER A 30 -15.84 -28.02 -13.75
C SER A 30 -15.63 -26.72 -12.95
N HIS A 31 -15.65 -26.75 -11.62
CA HIS A 31 -15.59 -25.55 -10.78
C HIS A 31 -14.29 -25.44 -9.97
N ALA A 32 -13.53 -26.52 -9.86
CA ALA A 32 -12.24 -26.56 -9.16
C ALA A 32 -11.19 -25.60 -9.77
N LEU A 33 -11.30 -25.31 -11.07
CA LEU A 33 -10.42 -24.37 -11.79
C LEU A 33 -10.84 -22.91 -11.61
N LEU A 34 -12.12 -22.66 -11.29
CA LEU A 34 -12.67 -21.32 -11.12
C LEU A 34 -12.26 -20.71 -9.76
N LEU A 35 -12.20 -21.54 -8.72
CA LEU A 35 -11.88 -21.15 -7.34
C LEU A 35 -10.49 -20.46 -7.19
N PRO A 36 -9.38 -20.99 -7.74
CA PRO A 36 -8.09 -20.30 -7.69
C PRO A 36 -8.08 -19.00 -8.50
N ILE A 37 -8.81 -18.94 -9.64
CA ILE A 37 -8.94 -17.72 -10.44
C ILE A 37 -9.64 -16.63 -9.63
N TYR A 38 -10.76 -16.96 -8.95
CA TYR A 38 -11.46 -16.01 -8.09
C TYR A 38 -10.57 -15.49 -6.96
N PHE A 39 -9.73 -16.34 -6.36
CA PHE A 39 -8.83 -15.88 -5.30
C PHE A 39 -7.76 -14.91 -5.82
N VAL A 40 -7.18 -15.17 -7.00
CA VAL A 40 -6.23 -14.24 -7.65
C VAL A 40 -6.90 -12.91 -7.94
N VAL A 41 -8.16 -12.93 -8.44
CA VAL A 41 -8.92 -11.71 -8.70
C VAL A 41 -9.21 -10.94 -7.40
N CYS A 42 -9.65 -11.62 -6.34
CA CYS A 42 -9.88 -11.00 -5.03
C CYS A 42 -8.61 -10.39 -4.43
N LEU A 43 -7.47 -11.09 -4.53
CA LEU A 43 -6.17 -10.56 -4.10
C LEU A 43 -5.76 -9.34 -4.94
N GLY A 44 -6.00 -9.37 -6.25
CA GLY A 44 -5.74 -8.24 -7.14
C GLY A 44 -6.58 -7.02 -6.75
N CYS A 45 -7.88 -7.20 -6.50
CA CYS A 45 -8.76 -6.14 -6.02
C CYS A 45 -8.32 -5.60 -4.65
N TYR A 46 -7.89 -6.46 -3.72
CA TYR A 46 -7.35 -6.04 -2.42
C TYR A 46 -6.07 -5.21 -2.58
N GLY A 47 -5.15 -5.62 -3.46
CA GLY A 47 -3.93 -4.88 -3.75
C GLY A 47 -4.22 -3.50 -4.36
N LEU A 48 -5.15 -3.43 -5.31
CA LEU A 48 -5.60 -2.17 -5.91
C LEU A 48 -6.25 -1.24 -4.88
N LEU A 49 -7.06 -1.78 -3.96
CA LEU A 49 -7.65 -1.01 -2.88
C LEU A 49 -6.59 -0.47 -1.91
N MET A 50 -5.61 -1.28 -1.52
CA MET A 50 -4.52 -0.85 -0.64
C MET A 50 -3.66 0.25 -1.29
N VAL A 51 -3.35 0.12 -2.59
CA VAL A 51 -2.65 1.17 -3.33
C VAL A 51 -3.53 2.41 -3.48
N GLY A 52 -4.82 2.24 -3.77
CA GLY A 52 -5.79 3.33 -3.87
C GLY A 52 -5.91 4.11 -2.56
N VAL A 53 -6.02 3.41 -1.43
CA VAL A 53 -6.01 4.02 -0.09
C VAL A 53 -4.68 4.70 0.19
N GLY A 54 -3.54 4.10 -0.17
CA GLY A 54 -2.23 4.72 -0.04
C GLY A 54 -1.96 5.91 -0.96
N LEU A 55 -2.74 6.07 -2.03
CA LEU A 55 -2.73 7.26 -2.90
C LEU A 55 -3.72 8.33 -2.42
N MET A 56 -4.89 7.92 -1.93
CA MET A 56 -5.90 8.83 -1.36
C MET A 56 -5.46 9.39 -0.01
N GLN A 57 -4.89 8.54 0.85
CA GLN A 57 -3.98 9.00 1.89
C GLN A 57 -2.66 9.33 1.21
N PHE A 58 -2.59 10.51 0.60
CA PHE A 58 -1.31 11.21 0.55
C PHE A 58 -0.65 11.02 1.92
N PRO A 59 0.65 10.67 2.01
CA PRO A 59 1.37 10.74 3.26
C PRO A 59 1.37 12.22 3.66
N THR A 60 0.29 12.66 4.30
CA THR A 60 0.27 13.85 5.10
C THR A 60 1.15 13.49 6.26
N CYS A 61 2.47 13.52 6.04
CA CYS A 61 3.47 13.48 7.07
C CYS A 61 3.11 14.65 7.97
N PRO A 62 2.41 14.41 9.11
CA PRO A 62 1.91 15.52 9.92
C PRO A 62 3.10 16.38 10.38
N GLN A 63 4.25 15.72 10.54
CA GLN A 63 5.53 16.32 10.86
C GLN A 63 6.11 17.18 9.72
N GLU A 64 6.02 16.77 8.46
CA GLU A 64 6.52 17.59 7.33
C GLU A 64 5.61 18.78 7.05
N ALA A 65 4.29 18.63 7.24
CA ALA A 65 3.36 19.75 7.15
C ALA A 65 3.67 20.81 8.23
N VAL A 66 3.98 20.39 9.46
CA VAL A 66 4.37 21.30 10.55
C VAL A 66 5.70 22.01 10.25
N LEU A 67 6.70 21.27 9.75
CA LEU A 67 7.99 21.86 9.35
C LEU A 67 7.82 22.87 8.21
N LEU A 68 7.03 22.53 7.18
CA LEU A 68 6.74 23.42 6.06
C LEU A 68 6.03 24.71 6.53
N GLN A 69 5.09 24.61 7.46
CA GLN A 69 4.43 25.79 8.04
C GLN A 69 5.42 26.68 8.80
N GLN A 70 6.37 26.09 9.53
CA GLN A 70 7.40 26.83 10.23
C GLN A 70 8.31 27.59 9.26
N ASP A 71 8.73 26.94 8.17
CA ASP A 71 9.54 27.57 7.10
C ASP A 71 8.79 28.72 6.41
N ILE A 72 7.48 28.57 6.18
CA ILE A 72 6.63 29.62 5.61
C ILE A 72 6.56 30.84 6.54
N ILE A 73 6.38 30.62 7.84
CA ILE A 73 6.34 31.71 8.84
C ILE A 73 7.70 32.43 8.90
N GLU A 74 8.81 31.69 8.86
CA GLU A 74 10.15 32.26 8.85
C GLU A 74 10.42 33.08 7.58
N ALA A 75 10.07 32.54 6.41
CA ALA A 75 10.19 33.24 5.13
C ALA A 75 9.33 34.52 5.11
N LYS A 76 8.08 34.47 5.60
CA LYS A 76 7.19 35.63 5.72
C LYS A 76 7.79 36.71 6.64
N LYS A 77 8.38 36.30 7.77
CA LYS A 77 9.06 37.21 8.71
C LYS A 77 10.32 37.87 8.09
N TYR A 78 11.06 37.13 7.28
CA TYR A 78 12.25 37.63 6.58
C TYR A 78 11.92 38.60 5.43
N LEU A 79 10.82 38.35 4.72
CA LEU A 79 10.38 39.14 3.57
C LEU A 79 9.59 40.41 3.96
N LYS A 80 8.87 40.39 5.09
CA LYS A 80 8.13 41.55 5.62
C LYS A 80 8.96 42.83 5.77
N PRO A 81 10.17 42.84 6.37
CA PRO A 81 10.99 44.05 6.45
C PRO A 81 11.57 44.50 5.10
N ARG A 82 11.48 43.65 4.07
CA ARG A 82 11.92 43.97 2.69
C ARG A 82 10.81 44.54 1.81
N GLY A 83 9.62 44.74 2.37
CA GLY A 83 8.48 45.34 1.66
C GLY A 83 7.78 44.39 0.67
N VAL A 84 8.05 43.08 0.74
CA VAL A 84 7.36 42.08 -0.08
C VAL A 84 6.07 41.66 0.65
N ASP A 85 4.93 41.97 0.05
CA ASP A 85 3.62 41.52 0.55
C ASP A 85 3.42 40.04 0.21
N VAL A 86 3.33 39.21 1.24
CA VAL A 86 3.23 37.74 1.11
C VAL A 86 1.81 37.24 1.43
N GLY A 87 0.81 38.14 1.46
CA GLY A 87 -0.56 37.81 1.85
C GLY A 87 -0.70 37.69 3.38
N SER A 88 -1.79 38.25 3.92
CA SER A 88 -2.08 38.17 5.37
C SER A 88 -2.63 36.80 5.75
N ASP A 89 -2.50 36.47 7.04
CA ASP A 89 -2.86 35.17 7.65
C ASP A 89 -4.30 34.72 7.36
#